data_AF-A0A2E4WC03-F1
#
_entry.id   AF-A0A2E4WC03-F1
#
_cell.length_a   1.000
_cell.length_b   1.000
_cell.length_c   1.000
_cell.angle_alpha   90.00
_cell.angle_beta   90.00
_cell.angle_gamma   90.00
#
_symmetry.space_group_name_H-M   'P 1'
#
loop_
_entity.id
_entity.type
_entity.pdbx_description
1 polymer ?
#
loop_
_entity_poly.entity_id
_entity_poly.type
_entity_poly.pdbx_seq_one_letter_code
_entity_poly.pdbx_strand_id
1 'polypeptide(L)'
;MTLNDKLIEIEEAGNELRRLMGEAIRSAQEEAEGGDFEGTAGPLVDLLELIKGIKSSVRDADNEANPTLVTIMDNMGTKKFDRGVLSVERKVSSYRTNWQNDVLIRSVINTALDEIDPRNYVDQESGEFINEREIVAPWLDAIVDRLLACAAFRDWRVTALRAHIPGLDPDNFCDVKRTVKAVVSMKGK
;
A
#
# COMPACT_ATOMS: atom_id res chain seq x y z
N MET A 1 32.61 4.68 22.24
CA MET A 1 32.16 3.92 21.06
C MET A 1 31.45 4.89 20.13
N THR A 2 32.00 5.10 18.94
CA THR A 2 31.47 5.99 17.91
C THR A 2 30.40 5.28 17.07
N LEU A 3 29.63 6.03 16.28
CA LEU A 3 28.67 5.43 15.32
C LEU A 3 29.39 4.51 14.31
N ASN A 4 30.62 4.86 13.92
CA ASN A 4 31.41 4.05 13.00
C ASN A 4 31.81 2.72 13.63
N ASP A 5 32.20 2.71 14.91
CA ASP A 5 32.55 1.47 15.63
C ASP A 5 31.36 0.50 15.65
N LYS A 6 30.15 1.01 15.93
CA LYS A 6 28.91 0.21 15.91
C LYS A 6 28.56 -0.32 14.53
N LEU A 7 28.82 0.45 13.47
CA LEU A 7 28.55 0.00 12.09
C LEU A 7 29.47 -1.16 11.69
N ILE A 8 30.73 -1.14 12.13
CA ILE A 8 31.68 -2.23 11.90
C ILE A 8 31.21 -3.50 12.62
N GLU A 9 30.83 -3.40 13.90
CA GLU A 9 30.29 -4.54 14.65
C GLU A 9 29.05 -5.16 13.98
N ILE A 10 28.14 -4.32 13.47
CA ILE A 10 26.94 -4.78 12.74
C ILE A 10 27.34 -5.48 11.43
N GLU A 11 28.32 -4.96 10.70
CA GLU A 11 28.80 -5.57 9.45
C GLU A 11 29.45 -6.93 9.71
N GLU A 12 30.28 -7.06 10.75
CA GLU A 12 30.89 -8.31 11.18
C GLU A 12 29.83 -9.35 11.59
N ALA A 13 28.86 -8.96 12.43
CA ALA A 13 27.75 -9.82 12.82
C ALA A 13 26.90 -10.25 11.62
N GLY A 14 26.67 -9.36 10.65
CA GLY A 14 25.93 -9.65 9.43
C GLY A 14 26.67 -10.64 8.52
N ASN A 15 28.00 -10.53 8.41
CA ASN A 15 28.83 -11.46 7.66
C ASN A 15 28.83 -12.85 8.31
N GLU A 16 28.93 -12.90 9.63
CA GLU A 16 28.88 -14.16 10.38
C GLU A 16 27.51 -14.85 10.26
N LEU A 17 26.42 -14.09 10.38
CA LEU A 17 25.06 -14.61 10.15
C LEU A 17 24.93 -15.19 8.74
N ARG A 18 25.46 -14.51 7.72
CA ARG A 18 25.45 -15.01 6.33
C ARG A 18 26.22 -16.32 6.20
N ARG A 19 27.38 -16.43 6.85
CA ARG A 19 28.18 -17.66 6.87
C ARG A 19 27.40 -18.82 7.49
N LEU A 20 26.85 -18.62 8.68
CA LEU A 20 26.08 -19.63 9.41
C LEU A 20 24.84 -20.09 8.64
N MET A 21 24.08 -19.17 8.05
CA MET A 21 22.93 -19.53 7.20
C MET A 21 23.37 -20.34 5.98
N GLY A 22 24.48 -19.97 5.34
CA GLY A 22 25.02 -20.71 4.19
C GLY A 22 25.49 -22.12 4.53
N GLU A 23 26.02 -22.32 5.75
CA GLU A 23 26.38 -23.65 6.26
C GLU A 23 25.14 -24.49 6.56
N ALA A 24 24.13 -23.92 7.23
CA ALA A 24 22.89 -24.61 7.52
C ALA A 24 22.16 -25.06 6.25
N ILE A 25 22.07 -24.19 5.24
CA ILE A 25 21.46 -24.51 3.94
C ILE A 25 22.21 -25.64 3.25
N ARG A 26 23.55 -25.62 3.29
CA ARG A 26 24.37 -26.64 2.64
C ARG A 26 24.25 -28.00 3.33
N SER A 27 24.30 -28.03 4.67
CA SER A 27 24.09 -29.25 5.45
C SER A 27 22.72 -29.86 5.15
N ALA A 28 21.68 -29.03 5.10
CA ALA A 28 20.34 -29.45 4.72
C ALA A 28 20.29 -30.02 3.29
N GLN A 29 21.00 -29.40 2.33
CA GLN A 29 21.08 -29.92 0.97
C GLN A 29 21.78 -31.30 0.92
N GLU A 30 22.89 -31.46 1.63
CA GLU A 30 23.64 -32.72 1.71
C GLU A 30 22.82 -33.85 2.36
N GLU A 31 22.07 -33.56 3.43
CA GLU A 31 21.17 -34.52 4.09
C GLU A 31 20.00 -34.92 3.20
N ALA A 32 19.40 -33.97 2.49
CA ALA A 32 18.33 -34.22 1.53
C ALA A 32 18.81 -35.06 0.34
N GLU A 33 20.03 -34.81 -0.18
CA GLU A 33 20.64 -35.64 -1.22
C GLU A 33 20.90 -37.08 -0.74
N GLY A 34 21.14 -37.27 0.56
CA GLY A 34 21.23 -38.57 1.23
C GLY A 34 19.90 -39.30 1.41
N GLY A 35 18.77 -38.66 1.10
CA GLY A 35 17.42 -39.23 1.14
C GLY A 35 16.61 -38.93 2.42
N ASP A 36 17.13 -38.15 3.36
CA ASP A 36 16.42 -37.76 4.60
C ASP A 36 15.60 -36.47 4.41
N PHE A 37 14.60 -36.51 3.53
CA PHE A 37 13.80 -35.33 3.21
C PHE A 37 12.93 -34.85 4.37
N GLU A 38 12.39 -35.78 5.16
CA GLU A 38 11.50 -35.47 6.28
C GLU A 38 12.26 -34.87 7.47
N GLY A 39 13.47 -35.38 7.77
CA GLY A 39 14.36 -34.85 8.79
C GLY A 39 14.88 -33.44 8.47
N THR A 40 15.09 -33.13 7.20
CA THR A 40 15.59 -31.82 6.75
C THR A 40 14.49 -30.76 6.59
N ALA A 41 13.25 -31.15 6.27
CA ALA A 41 12.16 -30.21 5.98
C ALA A 41 11.82 -29.30 7.17
N GLY A 42 11.74 -29.84 8.39
CA GLY A 42 11.44 -29.08 9.60
C GLY A 42 12.48 -27.98 9.88
N PRO A 43 13.77 -28.32 10.00
CA PRO A 43 14.85 -27.34 10.20
C PRO A 43 14.90 -26.23 9.15
N LEU A 44 14.59 -26.53 7.87
CA LEU A 44 14.52 -25.51 6.82
C LEU A 44 13.32 -24.57 6.99
N VAL A 45 12.17 -25.06 7.47
CA VAL A 45 11.03 -24.21 7.83
C VAL A 45 11.41 -23.28 8.99
N ASP A 46 12.04 -23.81 10.04
CA ASP A 46 12.50 -23.01 11.18
C ASP A 46 13.50 -21.92 10.76
N LEU A 47 14.42 -22.25 9.85
CA LEU A 47 15.35 -21.28 9.27
C LEU A 47 14.60 -20.15 8.51
N LEU A 48 13.57 -20.49 7.74
CA LEU A 48 12.76 -19.49 7.03
C LEU A 48 11.96 -18.60 8.00
N GLU A 49 11.46 -19.14 9.11
CA GLU A 49 10.80 -18.36 10.16
C GLU A 49 11.77 -17.38 10.84
N LEU A 50 12.99 -17.82 11.13
CA LEU A 50 14.03 -16.96 11.69
C LEU A 50 14.41 -15.83 10.72
N ILE A 51 14.59 -16.13 9.43
CA ILE A 51 14.85 -15.12 8.38
C ILE A 51 13.70 -14.11 8.31
N LYS A 52 12.44 -14.57 8.41
CA LYS A 52 11.27 -13.69 8.43
C LYS A 52 11.31 -12.74 9.62
N GLY A 53 11.66 -13.23 10.82
CA GLY A 53 11.85 -12.40 12.01
C GLY A 53 12.90 -11.31 11.80
N ILE A 54 14.08 -11.69 11.31
CA ILE A 54 15.19 -10.74 11.05
C ILE A 54 14.78 -9.69 10.02
N LYS A 55 14.09 -10.08 8.93
CA LYS A 55 13.57 -9.15 7.92
C LYS A 55 12.61 -8.13 8.53
N SER A 56 11.76 -8.54 9.47
CA SER A 56 10.87 -7.63 10.19
C SER A 56 11.66 -6.62 11.02
N SER A 57 12.60 -7.10 11.83
CA SER A 57 13.41 -6.21 12.69
C SER A 57 14.23 -5.20 11.88
N VAL A 58 14.81 -5.61 10.75
CA VAL A 58 15.52 -4.70 9.82
C VAL A 58 14.57 -3.65 9.24
N ARG A 59 13.33 -4.05 8.92
CA ARG A 59 12.31 -3.12 8.41
C ARG A 59 11.91 -2.08 9.45
N ASP A 60 11.79 -2.50 10.71
CA ASP A 60 11.45 -1.60 11.81
C ASP A 60 12.60 -0.60 12.04
N ALA A 61 13.85 -1.09 12.04
CA ALA A 61 15.03 -0.23 12.10
C ALA A 61 15.12 0.77 10.92
N ASP A 62 14.77 0.36 9.69
CA ASP A 62 14.66 1.29 8.55
C ASP A 62 13.59 2.36 8.82
N ASN A 63 12.42 1.98 9.31
CA ASN A 63 11.34 2.91 9.60
C ASN A 63 11.68 3.89 10.74
N GLU A 64 12.60 3.54 11.64
CA GLU A 64 13.10 4.44 12.69
C GLU A 64 14.25 5.35 12.20
N ALA A 65 15.21 4.80 11.44
CA ALA A 65 16.37 5.55 10.96
C ALA A 65 16.02 6.52 9.83
N ASN A 66 15.07 6.16 8.96
CA ASN A 66 14.75 6.92 7.76
C ASN A 66 14.19 8.33 8.06
N PRO A 67 13.20 8.52 8.97
CA PRO A 67 12.74 9.86 9.35
C PRO A 67 13.84 10.74 9.92
N THR A 68 14.77 10.15 10.67
CA THR A 68 15.94 10.87 11.21
C THR A 68 16.85 11.35 10.09
N LEU A 69 17.15 10.49 9.11
CA LEU A 69 17.95 10.88 7.94
C LEU A 69 17.25 11.96 7.10
N VAL A 70 15.94 11.87 6.90
CA VAL A 70 15.14 12.92 6.23
C VAL A 70 15.28 14.25 6.97
N THR A 71 15.15 14.25 8.30
CA THR A 71 15.30 15.45 9.14
C THR A 71 16.69 16.07 9.01
N ILE A 72 17.74 15.24 8.97
CA ILE A 72 19.11 15.70 8.75
C ILE A 72 19.25 16.33 7.35
N MET A 73 18.71 15.69 6.32
CA MET A 73 18.72 16.22 4.94
C MET A 73 17.98 17.56 4.84
N ASP A 74 16.89 17.72 5.58
CA ASP A 74 16.11 18.96 5.66
C ASP A 74 16.95 20.09 6.27
N ASN A 75 17.63 19.81 7.39
CA ASN A 75 18.53 20.76 8.05
C ASN A 75 19.77 21.11 7.21
N MET A 76 20.24 20.18 6.37
CA MET A 76 21.30 20.43 5.40
C MET A 76 20.84 21.26 4.19
N GLY A 77 19.52 21.39 3.98
CA GLY A 77 18.95 22.04 2.80
C GLY A 77 19.17 21.25 1.50
N THR A 78 19.53 19.97 1.59
CA THR A 78 19.89 19.14 0.43
C THR A 78 18.83 18.10 0.13
N LYS A 79 18.28 18.11 -1.09
CA LYS A 79 17.38 17.04 -1.57
C LYS A 79 18.12 15.74 -1.90
N LYS A 80 19.39 15.86 -2.27
CA LYS A 80 20.25 14.75 -2.70
C LYS A 80 21.68 15.02 -2.24
N PHE A 81 22.37 14.01 -1.75
CA PHE A 81 23.80 14.05 -1.50
C PHE A 81 24.46 12.72 -1.83
N ASP A 82 25.77 12.78 -2.02
CA ASP A 82 26.57 11.63 -2.39
C ASP A 82 27.47 11.19 -1.23
N ARG A 83 27.58 9.87 -1.03
CA ARG A 83 28.49 9.27 -0.06
C ARG A 83 29.29 8.15 -0.73
N GLY A 84 30.49 8.47 -1.20
CA GLY A 84 31.32 7.54 -1.96
C GLY A 84 30.61 7.05 -3.22
N VAL A 85 30.40 5.73 -3.32
CA VAL A 85 29.67 5.07 -4.42
C VAL A 85 28.15 5.13 -4.28
N LEU A 86 27.64 5.66 -3.17
CA LEU A 86 26.21 5.75 -2.90
C LEU A 86 25.69 7.15 -3.22
N SER A 87 24.45 7.20 -3.72
CA SER A 87 23.63 8.39 -3.90
C SER A 87 22.45 8.30 -2.95
N VAL A 88 22.27 9.29 -2.10
CA VAL A 88 21.14 9.40 -1.17
C VAL A 88 20.20 10.48 -1.66
N GLU A 89 18.95 10.13 -1.96
CA GLU A 89 17.94 11.05 -2.47
C GLU A 89 16.69 11.01 -1.59
N ARG A 90 16.20 12.20 -1.18
CA ARG A 90 14.91 12.33 -0.51
C ARG A 90 13.80 12.22 -1.55
N LYS A 91 13.08 11.10 -1.53
CA LYS A 91 11.93 10.84 -2.40
C LYS A 91 10.63 11.04 -1.63
N VAL A 92 9.70 11.73 -2.27
CA VAL A 92 8.33 11.86 -1.78
C VAL A 92 7.51 10.82 -2.51
N SER A 93 6.99 9.85 -1.76
CA SER A 93 5.99 8.92 -2.26
C SER A 93 4.63 9.44 -1.85
N SER A 94 3.75 9.66 -2.82
CA SER A 94 2.33 9.89 -2.56
C SER A 94 1.61 8.56 -2.68
N TYR A 95 1.12 8.03 -1.57
CA TYR A 95 0.15 6.95 -1.61
C TYR A 95 -1.25 7.56 -1.55
N ARG A 96 -2.07 7.26 -2.56
CA ARG A 96 -3.47 7.67 -2.57
C ARG A 96 -4.26 6.57 -1.87
N THR A 97 -4.69 6.85 -0.65
CA THR A 97 -5.77 6.07 -0.03
C THR A 97 -7.06 6.52 -0.69
N ASN A 98 -7.70 5.61 -1.42
CA ASN A 98 -9.05 5.84 -1.95
C ASN A 98 -9.92 6.28 -0.78
N TRP A 99 -10.49 7.49 -0.84
CA TRP A 99 -11.65 7.76 -0.01
C TRP A 99 -12.75 6.77 -0.39
N GLN A 100 -13.64 6.54 0.57
CA GLN A 100 -14.78 5.66 0.47
C GLN A 100 -15.59 6.01 -0.79
N ASN A 101 -15.37 5.27 -1.88
CA ASN A 101 -16.21 5.31 -3.08
C ASN A 101 -17.70 5.25 -2.69
N ASP A 102 -18.01 4.58 -1.58
CA ASP A 102 -19.33 4.52 -0.97
C ASP A 102 -19.96 5.89 -0.69
N VAL A 103 -19.28 6.80 0.00
CA VAL A 103 -19.85 8.11 0.38
C VAL A 103 -20.06 9.00 -0.85
N LEU A 104 -19.11 9.01 -1.79
CA LEU A 104 -19.23 9.80 -3.01
C LEU A 104 -20.32 9.25 -3.93
N ILE A 105 -20.36 7.94 -4.14
CA ILE A 105 -21.37 7.29 -5.01
C ILE A 105 -22.76 7.47 -4.41
N ARG A 106 -22.94 7.24 -3.10
CA ARG A 106 -24.21 7.50 -2.41
C ARG A 106 -24.62 8.96 -2.50
N SER A 107 -23.70 9.90 -2.29
CA SER A 107 -24.01 11.32 -2.37
C SER A 107 -24.43 11.74 -3.78
N VAL A 108 -23.70 11.32 -4.81
CA VAL A 108 -24.04 11.65 -6.21
C VAL A 108 -25.38 11.05 -6.60
N ILE A 109 -25.66 9.80 -6.22
CA ILE A 109 -26.93 9.13 -6.56
C ILE A 109 -28.10 9.75 -5.79
N ASN A 110 -27.93 10.08 -4.51
CA ASN A 110 -28.97 10.77 -3.74
C ASN A 110 -29.25 12.17 -4.30
N THR A 111 -28.22 12.93 -4.67
CA THR A 111 -28.41 14.25 -5.31
C THR A 111 -29.10 14.13 -6.66
N ALA A 112 -28.70 13.16 -7.50
CA ALA A 112 -29.36 12.91 -8.78
C ALA A 112 -30.83 12.49 -8.60
N LEU A 113 -31.16 11.74 -7.54
CA LEU A 113 -32.53 11.36 -7.20
C LEU A 113 -33.37 12.54 -6.72
N ASP A 114 -32.80 13.42 -5.91
CA ASP A 114 -33.49 14.60 -5.40
C ASP A 114 -33.77 15.62 -6.52
N GLU A 115 -33.04 15.56 -7.63
CA GLU A 115 -33.29 16.34 -8.86
C GLU A 115 -34.36 15.72 -9.78
N ILE A 116 -34.76 14.46 -9.58
CA ILE A 116 -35.88 13.87 -10.31
C ILE A 116 -37.17 14.40 -9.68
N ASP A 117 -37.94 15.18 -10.45
CA ASP A 117 -39.26 15.64 -10.04
C ASP A 117 -40.10 14.45 -9.54
N PRO A 118 -40.69 14.51 -8.34
CA PRO A 118 -41.43 13.40 -7.77
C PRO A 118 -42.65 13.09 -8.64
N ARG A 119 -42.59 11.98 -9.38
CA ARG A 119 -43.74 11.44 -10.10
C ARG A 119 -44.50 10.50 -9.16
N ASN A 120 -45.80 10.69 -9.11
CA ASN A 120 -46.69 9.82 -8.35
C ASN A 120 -47.41 8.90 -9.35
N TYR A 121 -47.38 7.61 -9.05
CA TYR A 121 -48.11 6.59 -9.79
C TYR A 121 -49.30 6.13 -8.94
N VAL A 122 -50.36 5.67 -9.59
CA VAL A 122 -51.46 5.01 -8.90
C VAL A 122 -51.31 3.52 -9.15
N ASP A 123 -51.20 2.75 -8.07
CA ASP A 123 -51.18 1.29 -8.13
C ASP A 123 -52.51 0.78 -8.72
N GLN A 124 -52.44 -0.06 -9.75
CA GLN A 124 -53.65 -0.51 -10.46
C GLN A 124 -54.45 -1.55 -9.68
N GLU A 125 -53.85 -2.23 -8.70
CA GLU A 125 -54.50 -3.26 -7.89
C GLU A 125 -55.03 -2.71 -6.57
N SER A 126 -54.29 -1.81 -5.89
CA SER A 126 -54.69 -1.24 -4.61
C SER A 126 -55.36 0.14 -4.72
N GLY A 127 -55.15 0.86 -5.82
CA GLY A 127 -55.62 2.24 -6.00
C GLY A 127 -54.88 3.27 -5.15
N GLU A 128 -53.80 2.88 -4.48
CA GLU A 128 -52.99 3.77 -3.64
C GLU A 128 -51.99 4.58 -4.46
N PHE A 129 -51.65 5.77 -3.97
CA PHE A 129 -50.60 6.59 -4.57
C PHE A 129 -49.24 6.07 -4.13
N ILE A 130 -48.43 5.62 -5.09
CA ILE A 130 -47.05 5.17 -4.88
C ILE A 130 -46.10 6.21 -5.44
N ASN A 131 -45.11 6.58 -4.62
CA ASN A 131 -44.05 7.48 -5.04
C ASN A 131 -43.05 6.73 -5.93
N GLU A 132 -42.65 7.29 -7.08
CA GLU A 132 -41.64 6.70 -7.97
C GLU A 132 -40.35 6.33 -7.22
N ARG A 133 -39.98 7.12 -6.21
CA ARG A 133 -38.80 6.86 -5.37
C ARG A 133 -38.89 5.53 -4.62
N GLU A 134 -40.07 5.12 -4.17
CA GLU A 134 -40.26 3.84 -3.45
C GLU A 134 -40.11 2.64 -4.40
N ILE A 135 -40.45 2.82 -5.68
CA ILE A 135 -40.30 1.79 -6.72
C ILE A 135 -38.83 1.68 -7.16
N VAL A 136 -38.15 2.81 -7.34
CA VAL A 136 -36.83 2.88 -7.98
C VAL A 136 -35.68 2.73 -6.96
N ALA A 137 -35.86 3.09 -5.70
CA ALA A 137 -34.82 3.03 -4.66
C ALA A 137 -34.13 1.65 -4.55
N PRO A 138 -34.85 0.51 -4.52
CA PRO A 138 -34.20 -0.80 -4.44
C PRO A 138 -33.32 -1.13 -5.66
N TRP A 139 -33.69 -0.65 -6.85
CA TRP A 139 -32.91 -0.84 -8.08
C TRP A 139 -31.65 0.02 -8.08
N LEU A 140 -31.76 1.23 -7.53
CA LEU A 140 -30.62 2.14 -7.40
C LEU A 140 -29.63 1.65 -6.36
N ASP A 141 -30.09 1.15 -5.22
CA ASP A 141 -29.21 0.51 -4.23
C ASP A 141 -28.44 -0.67 -4.85
N ALA A 142 -29.10 -1.50 -5.67
CA ALA A 142 -28.43 -2.57 -6.41
C ALA A 142 -27.41 -2.07 -7.46
N ILE A 143 -27.66 -0.90 -8.08
CA ILE A 143 -26.71 -0.26 -9.01
C ILE A 143 -25.52 0.32 -8.23
N VAL A 144 -25.75 0.99 -7.10
CA VAL A 144 -24.73 1.49 -6.18
C VAL A 144 -23.80 0.34 -5.77
N ASP A 145 -24.37 -0.77 -5.30
CA ASP A 145 -23.60 -1.93 -4.83
C ASP A 145 -22.74 -2.54 -5.94
N ARG A 146 -23.29 -2.64 -7.17
CA ARG A 146 -22.54 -3.11 -8.34
C ARG A 146 -21.44 -2.13 -8.75
N LEU A 147 -21.71 -0.83 -8.74
CA LEU A 147 -20.70 0.19 -9.03
C LEU A 147 -19.58 0.18 -7.98
N LEU A 148 -19.91 -0.03 -6.70
CA LEU A 148 -18.93 -0.18 -5.62
C LEU A 148 -18.07 -1.43 -5.80
N ALA A 149 -18.70 -2.56 -6.15
CA ALA A 149 -17.98 -3.79 -6.47
C ALA A 149 -17.05 -3.63 -7.68
N CYS A 150 -17.49 -2.90 -8.72
CA CYS A 150 -16.67 -2.58 -9.89
C CYS A 150 -15.54 -1.58 -9.58
N ALA A 151 -15.79 -0.59 -8.72
CA ALA A 151 -14.80 0.40 -8.30
C ALA A 151 -13.76 -0.16 -7.31
N ALA A 152 -14.00 -1.34 -6.74
CA ALA A 152 -13.01 -2.09 -5.97
C ALA A 152 -11.88 -2.66 -6.84
N PHE A 153 -12.07 -2.76 -8.16
CA PHE A 153 -10.99 -3.09 -9.08
C PHE A 153 -10.11 -1.86 -9.31
N ARG A 154 -8.82 -2.03 -9.02
CA ARG A 154 -7.73 -1.04 -8.86
C ARG A 154 -7.55 0.04 -9.93
N ASP A 155 -8.33 0.03 -11.01
CA ASP A 155 -8.13 0.83 -12.22
C ASP A 155 -9.34 1.64 -12.68
N TRP A 156 -10.43 1.77 -11.88
CA TRP A 156 -11.43 2.80 -12.18
C TRP A 156 -10.84 4.19 -11.89
N ARG A 157 -10.05 4.66 -12.84
CA ARG A 157 -9.47 5.99 -12.80
C ARG A 157 -10.61 6.98 -13.00
N VAL A 158 -10.61 7.98 -12.13
CA VAL A 158 -11.26 9.31 -12.20
C VAL A 158 -11.19 9.99 -13.59
N THR A 159 -10.53 9.38 -14.58
CA THR A 159 -10.41 9.80 -15.97
C THR A 159 -11.74 9.93 -16.71
N ALA A 160 -12.71 9.02 -16.49
CA ALA A 160 -14.02 9.13 -17.16
C ALA A 160 -14.83 10.35 -16.65
N LEU A 161 -14.84 10.58 -15.33
CA LEU A 161 -15.47 11.77 -14.72
C LEU A 161 -14.75 13.07 -15.11
N ARG A 162 -13.42 13.05 -15.24
CA ARG A 162 -12.62 14.18 -15.76
C ARG A 162 -13.00 14.60 -17.17
N ALA A 163 -13.42 13.65 -18.01
CA ALA A 163 -13.83 13.96 -19.38
C ALA A 163 -15.16 14.72 -19.41
N HIS A 164 -15.99 14.59 -18.37
CA HIS A 164 -17.32 15.19 -18.30
C HIS A 164 -17.40 16.44 -17.41
N ILE A 165 -16.46 16.67 -16.49
CA ILE A 165 -16.47 17.83 -15.58
C ILE A 165 -15.13 18.59 -15.66
N PRO A 166 -15.03 19.65 -16.49
CA PRO A 166 -13.85 20.51 -16.55
C PRO A 166 -13.57 21.21 -15.20
N GLY A 167 -12.33 21.15 -14.72
CA GLY A 167 -11.91 21.81 -13.47
C GLY A 167 -11.95 20.93 -12.21
N LEU A 168 -12.31 19.65 -12.33
CA LEU A 168 -12.31 18.70 -11.22
C LEU A 168 -10.88 18.37 -10.75
N ASP A 169 -10.50 18.85 -9.55
CA ASP A 169 -9.22 18.52 -8.89
C ASP A 169 -9.27 17.12 -8.24
N PRO A 170 -8.45 16.14 -8.68
CA PRO A 170 -8.42 14.79 -8.11
C PRO A 170 -8.01 14.74 -6.63
N ASP A 171 -7.27 15.73 -6.16
CA ASP A 171 -6.78 15.77 -4.77
C ASP A 171 -7.93 16.05 -3.78
N ASN A 172 -9.10 16.50 -4.26
CA ASN A 172 -10.32 16.62 -3.46
C ASN A 172 -11.02 15.28 -3.18
N PHE A 173 -10.66 14.19 -3.90
CA PHE A 173 -11.39 12.91 -3.88
C PHE A 173 -10.54 11.72 -3.43
N CYS A 174 -9.29 11.95 -3.04
CA CYS A 174 -8.38 10.93 -2.55
C CYS A 174 -7.63 11.49 -1.33
N ASP A 175 -7.52 10.72 -0.25
CA ASP A 175 -6.59 11.08 0.82
C ASP A 175 -5.18 10.76 0.33
N VAL A 176 -4.40 11.81 0.07
CA VAL A 176 -3.02 11.68 -0.41
C VAL A 176 -2.09 11.65 0.79
N LYS A 177 -1.81 10.44 1.28
CA LYS A 177 -0.76 10.25 2.29
C LYS A 177 0.61 10.42 1.62
N ARG A 178 1.23 11.57 1.87
CA ARG A 178 2.61 11.84 1.47
C ARG A 178 3.55 11.26 2.50
N THR A 179 4.35 10.28 2.09
CA THR A 179 5.46 9.77 2.88
C THR A 179 6.76 10.24 2.26
N VAL A 180 7.63 10.80 3.08
CA VAL A 180 8.97 11.22 2.65
C VAL A 180 9.95 10.18 3.15
N LYS A 181 10.73 9.60 2.24
CA LYS A 181 11.79 8.66 2.60
C LYS A 181 13.09 9.05 1.93
N ALA A 182 14.18 8.91 2.66
CA ALA A 182 15.53 8.90 2.09
C ALA A 182 15.73 7.53 1.41
N VAL A 183 16.07 7.56 0.12
CA VAL A 183 16.35 6.37 -0.69
C VAL A 183 17.83 6.36 -1.03
N VAL A 184 18.50 5.25 -0.72
CA VAL A 184 19.92 5.02 -1.01
C VAL A 184 20.03 4.15 -2.26
N SER A 185 20.81 4.59 -3.25
CA SER A 185 21.10 3.82 -4.47
C SER A 185 22.60 3.81 -4.77
N MET A 186 23.07 2.78 -5.49
CA MET A 186 24.43 2.81 -6.04
C MET A 186 24.50 3.76 -7.23
N LYS A 187 25.61 4.49 -7.36
CA LYS A 187 25.88 5.30 -8.55
C LYS A 187 26.16 4.38 -9.75
N GLY A 188 25.44 4.59 -10.86
CA GLY A 188 25.70 3.90 -12.12
C GLY A 188 25.02 2.53 -12.32
N LYS A 189 24.01 2.20 -11.51
CA LYS A 189 23.08 1.09 -11.75
C LYS A 189 21.64 1.59 -11.82
#